data_AF-E8JM46-F1
#
_entry.id   AF-E8JM46-F1
#
_cell.length_a   1.000
_cell.length_b   1.000
_cell.length_c   1.000
_cell.angle_alpha   90.00
_cell.angle_beta   90.00
_cell.angle_gamma   90.00
#
_symmetry.space_group_name_H-M   'P 1'
#
loop_
_entity.id
_entity.type
_entity.pdbx_description
1 polymer ?
#
loop_
_entity_poly.entity_id
_entity_poly.type
_entity_poly.pdbx_seq_one_letter_code
_entity_poly.pdbx_strand_id
1 'polypeptide(L)'
;MIQTSDSTAAKKVVKSSASSYQESVVSSSSVTEIESTVGVVEVVETTQTFPSQSQSSSNEDRLDLEQIAYGDFSSLSGTWTNDLGESITLTQDGQVSLSQSQALYQITTNIVKDDVYFGTIYNPDSMTDSAAFIVVPKGVADPFLGEVGTNDRLIVGQCGSASEHPFFKH
;
A
#
# COMPACT_ATOMS: atom_id res chain seq x y z
N MET A 1 30.17 25.89 -62.22
CA MET A 1 28.85 25.22 -62.09
C MET A 1 29.12 23.78 -61.69
N ILE A 2 28.53 23.33 -60.58
CA ILE A 2 28.62 21.95 -60.09
C ILE A 2 27.20 21.52 -59.70
N GLN A 3 26.69 20.50 -60.40
CA GLN A 3 25.56 19.61 -60.06
C GLN A 3 26.01 18.67 -58.91
N THR A 4 25.21 18.01 -58.05
CA THR A 4 23.78 17.59 -58.00
C THR A 4 23.47 17.04 -56.59
N SER A 5 22.17 16.95 -56.24
CA SER A 5 21.49 15.94 -55.38
C SER A 5 21.70 15.97 -53.84
N ASP A 6 20.75 15.65 -52.95
CA ASP A 6 19.35 15.19 -53.06
C ASP A 6 18.56 15.35 -51.72
N SER A 7 17.24 15.46 -51.88
CA SER A 7 16.09 15.06 -51.03
C SER A 7 16.19 14.85 -49.51
N THR A 8 15.28 15.50 -48.76
CA THR A 8 14.83 15.05 -47.42
C THR A 8 13.30 15.00 -47.36
N ALA A 9 12.74 13.80 -47.16
CA ALA A 9 11.34 13.59 -46.81
C ALA A 9 11.24 12.51 -45.72
N ALA A 10 10.66 12.85 -44.57
CA ALA A 10 9.96 11.88 -43.70
C ALA A 10 9.06 12.59 -42.68
N LYS A 11 7.83 12.84 -43.15
CA LYS A 11 6.52 12.77 -42.50
C LYS A 11 6.47 12.56 -40.96
N LYS A 12 5.97 13.60 -40.28
CA LYS A 12 5.44 13.57 -38.90
C LYS A 12 4.09 12.84 -38.89
N VAL A 13 3.95 11.77 -38.10
CA VAL A 13 2.66 11.16 -37.77
C VAL A 13 2.46 11.27 -36.25
N VAL A 14 1.44 12.04 -35.87
CA VAL A 14 0.83 12.04 -34.55
C VAL A 14 -0.54 11.40 -34.73
N LYS A 15 -0.95 10.49 -33.83
CA LYS A 15 -2.24 10.54 -33.11
C LYS A 15 -2.78 9.14 -32.73
N SER A 16 -2.92 8.96 -31.41
CA SER A 16 -3.98 8.28 -30.65
C SER A 16 -4.42 6.87 -31.06
N SER A 17 -3.97 5.87 -30.30
CA SER A 17 -4.76 4.66 -30.05
C SER A 17 -5.63 4.87 -28.81
N ALA A 18 -6.91 5.12 -29.03
CA ALA A 18 -7.96 5.01 -28.04
C ALA A 18 -8.19 3.51 -27.74
N SER A 19 -8.08 3.10 -26.49
CA SER A 19 -8.51 1.77 -26.05
C SER A 19 -9.88 1.89 -25.39
N SER A 20 -10.87 1.25 -26.01
CA SER A 20 -12.25 1.19 -25.57
C SER A 20 -12.38 0.29 -24.33
N TYR A 21 -12.78 0.88 -23.20
CA TYR A 21 -13.27 0.11 -22.05
C TYR A 21 -14.67 -0.41 -22.39
N GLN A 22 -14.81 -1.74 -22.44
CA GLN A 22 -16.10 -2.42 -22.45
C GLN A 22 -16.64 -2.40 -21.01
N GLU A 23 -17.66 -1.58 -20.79
CA GLU A 23 -18.45 -1.52 -19.58
C GLU A 23 -19.31 -2.80 -19.48
N SER A 24 -19.01 -3.65 -18.51
CA SER A 24 -19.90 -4.79 -18.18
C SER A 24 -20.84 -4.35 -17.07
N VAL A 25 -22.09 -4.23 -17.50
CA VAL A 25 -23.29 -3.80 -16.79
C VAL A 25 -23.49 -4.48 -15.42
N VAL A 26 -23.79 -3.63 -14.44
CA VAL A 26 -24.30 -4.00 -13.12
C VAL A 26 -25.71 -4.56 -13.31
N SER A 27 -25.94 -5.82 -12.92
CA SER A 27 -27.29 -6.39 -12.86
C SER A 27 -27.98 -5.92 -11.59
N SER A 28 -28.85 -4.92 -11.74
CA SER A 28 -29.83 -4.49 -10.75
C SER A 28 -30.97 -5.50 -10.69
N SER A 29 -31.04 -6.24 -9.58
CA SER A 29 -32.25 -7.01 -9.23
C SER A 29 -33.09 -6.19 -8.25
N SER A 30 -34.24 -5.78 -8.77
CA SER A 30 -35.37 -5.21 -8.05
C SER A 30 -35.90 -6.18 -7.00
N VAL A 31 -36.11 -5.73 -5.77
CA VAL A 31 -37.08 -6.36 -4.86
C VAL A 31 -37.92 -5.28 -4.18
N THR A 32 -39.20 -5.56 -4.24
CA THR A 32 -40.40 -4.80 -3.95
C THR A 32 -40.49 -4.31 -2.51
N GLU A 33 -41.07 -3.12 -2.34
CA GLU A 33 -41.60 -2.60 -1.08
C GLU A 33 -42.59 -3.59 -0.45
N ILE A 34 -42.44 -3.85 0.85
CA ILE A 34 -43.57 -4.17 1.72
C ILE A 34 -43.50 -3.32 2.99
N GLU A 35 -44.71 -2.90 3.33
CA GLU A 35 -45.15 -1.84 4.23
C GLU A 35 -44.89 -2.14 5.72
N SER A 36 -44.54 -1.05 6.41
CA SER A 36 -44.68 -0.71 7.83
C SER A 36 -45.31 -1.74 8.78
N THR A 37 -44.51 -2.17 9.77
CA THR A 37 -45.02 -2.34 11.14
C THR A 37 -44.04 -1.70 12.12
N VAL A 38 -44.53 -0.69 12.84
CA VAL A 38 -43.85 -0.04 13.97
C VAL A 38 -43.71 -1.07 15.09
N GLY A 39 -42.48 -1.37 15.46
CA GLY A 39 -42.13 -2.19 16.62
C GLY A 39 -40.71 -1.87 17.06
N VAL A 40 -40.61 -1.05 18.11
CA VAL A 40 -39.52 -0.94 19.08
C VAL A 40 -38.08 -1.00 18.52
N VAL A 41 -37.42 0.17 18.55
CA VAL A 41 -35.96 0.32 18.46
C VAL A 41 -35.27 -0.56 19.52
N GLU A 42 -34.76 -1.70 19.09
CA GLU A 42 -33.68 -2.42 19.77
C GLU A 42 -32.44 -2.22 18.93
N VAL A 43 -31.52 -1.38 19.42
CA VAL A 43 -30.19 -1.22 18.84
C VAL A 43 -29.45 -2.53 19.09
N VAL A 44 -29.53 -3.45 18.14
CA VAL A 44 -28.61 -4.58 18.06
C VAL A 44 -27.25 -4.02 17.68
N GLU A 45 -26.49 -3.66 18.70
CA GLU A 45 -25.07 -3.46 18.62
C GLU A 45 -24.47 -4.75 18.05
N THR A 46 -24.03 -4.71 16.79
CA THR A 46 -23.25 -5.79 16.19
C THR A 46 -21.94 -5.87 16.94
N THR A 47 -21.93 -6.59 18.07
CA THR A 47 -20.71 -7.02 18.74
C THR A 47 -19.97 -7.91 17.76
N GLN A 48 -19.01 -7.32 17.05
CA GLN A 48 -17.99 -8.03 16.31
C GLN A 48 -17.11 -8.75 17.34
N THR A 49 -17.51 -9.97 17.69
CA THR A 49 -16.70 -10.85 18.50
C THR A 49 -15.62 -11.46 17.60
N PHE A 50 -14.46 -10.82 17.54
CA PHE A 50 -13.25 -11.46 17.03
C PHE A 50 -12.64 -12.34 18.12
N PRO A 51 -12.10 -13.53 17.77
CA PRO A 51 -11.42 -14.36 18.75
C PRO A 51 -10.20 -13.60 19.28
N SER A 52 -10.22 -13.24 20.57
CA SER A 52 -9.03 -12.79 21.28
C SER A 52 -8.04 -13.95 21.34
N GLN A 53 -7.10 -13.99 20.40
CA GLN A 53 -5.89 -14.78 20.56
C GLN A 53 -4.76 -13.86 21.02
N SER A 54 -4.89 -13.39 22.26
CA SER A 54 -3.84 -12.64 22.95
C SER A 54 -2.64 -13.56 23.20
N GLN A 55 -1.77 -13.75 22.21
CA GLN A 55 -0.37 -14.07 22.49
C GLN A 55 0.38 -12.78 22.75
N SER A 56 0.10 -12.19 23.92
CA SER A 56 1.02 -11.25 24.56
C SER A 56 2.27 -12.02 24.95
N SER A 57 3.22 -12.07 24.03
CA SER A 57 4.64 -12.22 24.36
C SER A 57 5.24 -10.84 24.16
N SER A 58 5.49 -10.13 25.26
CA SER A 58 6.29 -8.91 25.30
C SER A 58 7.68 -9.21 24.73
N ASN A 59 7.82 -9.00 23.43
CA ASN A 59 9.09 -8.93 22.73
C ASN A 59 9.10 -7.52 22.14
N GLU A 60 9.82 -6.60 22.76
CA GLU A 60 9.92 -5.21 22.26
C GLU A 60 10.51 -5.13 20.84
N ASP A 61 11.07 -6.24 20.33
CA ASP A 61 11.63 -6.38 18.97
C ASP A 61 10.72 -7.12 17.96
N ARG A 62 9.45 -7.40 18.30
CA ARG A 62 8.54 -8.06 17.34
C ARG A 62 7.52 -7.07 16.80
N LEU A 63 7.36 -7.06 15.47
CA LEU A 63 6.29 -6.33 14.81
C LEU A 63 4.92 -6.85 15.25
N ASP A 64 4.02 -5.92 15.57
CA ASP A 64 2.63 -6.23 15.89
C ASP A 64 1.74 -5.80 14.71
N LEU A 65 1.51 -6.73 13.79
CA LEU A 65 0.77 -6.45 12.55
C LEU A 65 -0.71 -6.09 12.81
N GLU A 66 -1.31 -6.61 13.88
CA GLU A 66 -2.68 -6.27 14.25
C GLU A 66 -2.75 -4.82 14.71
N GLN A 67 -1.85 -4.40 15.61
CA GLN A 67 -1.76 -3.01 16.06
C GLN A 67 -1.49 -2.05 14.89
N ILE A 68 -0.57 -2.42 13.98
CA ILE A 68 -0.29 -1.64 12.76
C ILE A 68 -1.55 -1.49 11.90
N ALA A 69 -2.34 -2.56 11.74
CA ALA A 69 -3.59 -2.51 10.98
C ALA A 69 -4.66 -1.60 11.62
N TYR A 70 -4.60 -1.41 12.94
CA TYR A 70 -5.44 -0.45 13.66
C TYR A 70 -4.83 0.96 13.80
N GLY A 71 -3.67 1.21 13.19
CA GLY A 71 -3.03 2.52 13.14
C GLY A 71 -2.09 2.82 14.30
N ASP A 72 -1.75 1.82 15.11
CA ASP A 72 -0.66 1.91 16.07
C ASP A 72 0.64 1.45 15.39
N PHE A 73 1.46 2.44 15.01
CA PHE A 73 2.72 2.20 14.29
C PHE A 73 3.93 2.12 15.24
N SER A 74 3.71 1.96 16.54
CA SER A 74 4.79 1.97 17.55
C SER A 74 5.89 0.95 17.24
N SER A 75 5.53 -0.28 16.86
CA SER A 75 6.52 -1.32 16.51
C SER A 75 7.30 -1.03 15.21
N LEU A 76 6.74 -0.22 14.30
CA LEU A 76 7.39 0.20 13.05
C LEU A 76 8.26 1.45 13.20
N SER A 77 7.99 2.27 14.22
CA SER A 77 8.68 3.53 14.44
C SER A 77 10.20 3.36 14.47
N GLY A 78 10.90 4.37 13.94
CA GLY A 78 12.35 4.35 13.73
C GLY A 78 12.75 4.60 12.28
N THR A 79 14.04 4.47 12.01
CA THR A 79 14.62 4.66 10.68
C THR A 79 14.90 3.33 10.01
N TRP A 80 14.50 3.22 8.76
CA TRP A 80 14.72 2.07 7.90
C TRP A 80 15.55 2.51 6.70
N THR A 81 16.50 1.70 6.27
CA THR A 81 17.41 2.01 5.15
C THR A 81 17.48 0.83 4.17
N ASN A 82 17.55 1.10 2.88
CA ASN A 82 17.76 0.08 1.84
C ASN A 82 19.21 0.07 1.31
N ASP A 83 19.51 -0.89 0.46
CA ASP A 83 20.83 -1.06 -0.19
C ASP A 83 21.16 0.04 -1.21
N LEU A 84 20.17 0.81 -1.65
CA LEU A 84 20.34 1.98 -2.52
C LEU A 84 20.75 3.25 -1.76
N GLY A 85 20.80 3.20 -0.41
CA GLY A 85 21.14 4.33 0.44
C GLY A 85 19.98 5.29 0.70
N GLU A 86 18.74 4.86 0.41
CA GLU A 86 17.53 5.59 0.74
C GLU A 86 17.09 5.26 2.17
N SER A 87 16.48 6.22 2.86
CA SER A 87 15.97 6.02 4.21
C SER A 87 14.53 6.50 4.38
N ILE A 88 13.81 5.79 5.22
CA ILE A 88 12.44 6.07 5.64
C ILE A 88 12.43 6.19 7.17
N THR A 89 12.00 7.32 7.71
CA THR A 89 11.82 7.49 9.16
C THR A 89 10.33 7.54 9.48
N LEU A 90 9.90 6.64 10.36
CA LEU A 90 8.52 6.50 10.82
C LEU A 90 8.37 6.95 12.27
N THR A 91 7.30 7.66 12.53
CA THR A 91 6.83 7.94 13.90
C THR A 91 5.74 6.96 14.30
N GLN A 92 5.46 6.85 15.60
CA GLN A 92 4.38 6.02 16.13
C GLN A 92 2.98 6.44 15.61
N ASP A 93 2.82 7.70 15.22
CA ASP A 93 1.57 8.27 14.70
C ASP A 93 1.41 8.08 13.18
N GLY A 94 2.33 7.33 12.55
CA GLY A 94 2.26 7.00 11.11
C GLY A 94 2.75 8.10 10.18
N GLN A 95 3.36 9.17 10.71
CA GLN A 95 4.10 10.14 9.89
C GLN A 95 5.38 9.52 9.38
N VAL A 96 5.66 9.76 8.09
CA VAL A 96 6.80 9.25 7.37
C VAL A 96 7.60 10.38 6.73
N SER A 97 8.91 10.36 6.92
CA SER A 97 9.88 11.19 6.21
C SER A 97 10.73 10.31 5.29
N LEU A 98 10.89 10.72 4.05
CA LEU A 98 11.73 10.02 3.06
C LEU A 98 13.02 10.82 2.85
N SER A 99 14.19 10.18 2.78
CA SER A 99 15.46 10.89 2.58
C SER A 99 15.53 11.65 1.25
N GLN A 100 14.78 11.20 0.25
CA GLN A 100 14.76 11.75 -1.10
C GLN A 100 13.65 12.80 -1.32
N SER A 101 12.87 13.13 -0.29
CA SER A 101 11.76 14.08 -0.40
C SER A 101 11.76 15.06 0.78
N GLN A 102 11.29 16.28 0.54
CA GLN A 102 11.00 17.25 1.61
C GLN A 102 9.54 17.19 2.08
N ALA A 103 8.68 16.46 1.36
CA ALA A 103 7.30 16.27 1.76
C ALA A 103 7.21 15.28 2.93
N LEU A 104 6.22 15.50 3.80
CA LEU A 104 5.83 14.54 4.82
C LEU A 104 4.72 13.64 4.27
N TYR A 105 4.82 12.36 4.58
CA TYR A 105 3.86 11.35 4.16
C TYR A 105 3.15 10.78 5.39
N GLN A 106 2.01 10.14 5.16
CA GLN A 106 1.25 9.40 6.15
C GLN A 106 1.03 7.96 5.66
N ILE A 107 0.75 7.06 6.59
CA ILE A 107 0.33 5.69 6.29
C ILE A 107 -1.17 5.58 6.47
N THR A 108 -1.85 4.97 5.51
CA THR A 108 -3.23 4.51 5.70
C THR A 108 -3.23 3.11 6.29
N THR A 109 -4.14 2.89 7.23
CA THR A 109 -4.45 1.56 7.75
C THR A 109 -5.13 0.71 6.68
N ASN A 110 -4.74 -0.56 6.61
CA ASN A 110 -5.26 -1.51 5.64
C ASN A 110 -5.23 -2.93 6.25
N ILE A 111 -4.98 -3.96 5.45
CA ILE A 111 -5.23 -5.35 5.80
C ILE A 111 -3.94 -6.10 6.15
N VAL A 112 -4.08 -7.10 7.02
CA VAL A 112 -3.08 -8.17 7.19
C VAL A 112 -3.57 -9.40 6.43
N LYS A 113 -2.70 -9.98 5.61
CA LYS A 113 -2.97 -11.21 4.87
C LYS A 113 -1.69 -12.03 4.77
N ASP A 114 -1.79 -13.33 5.02
CA ASP A 114 -0.66 -14.26 4.94
C ASP A 114 0.54 -13.79 5.78
N ASP A 115 0.28 -13.28 6.99
CA ASP A 115 1.25 -12.69 7.93
C ASP A 115 2.05 -11.49 7.37
N VAL A 116 1.50 -10.80 6.37
CA VAL A 116 2.05 -9.58 5.77
C VAL A 116 1.03 -8.45 5.93
N TYR A 117 1.50 -7.28 6.37
CA TYR A 117 0.69 -6.06 6.35
C TYR A 117 0.82 -5.37 4.99
N PHE A 118 -0.31 -5.03 4.40
CA PHE A 118 -0.38 -4.27 3.16
C PHE A 118 -1.06 -2.95 3.45
N GLY A 119 -0.42 -1.83 3.14
CA GLY A 119 -0.99 -0.49 3.25
C GLY A 119 -0.50 0.46 2.16
N THR A 120 -0.74 1.75 2.35
CA THR A 120 -0.33 2.80 1.41
C THR A 120 0.33 3.93 2.17
N ILE A 121 1.51 4.32 1.71
CA ILE A 121 2.14 5.59 2.07
C ILE A 121 1.66 6.65 1.09
N TYR A 122 1.24 7.81 1.57
CA TYR A 122 0.69 8.88 0.73
C TYR A 122 1.06 10.25 1.26
N ASN A 123 1.19 11.22 0.37
CA ASN A 123 1.35 12.61 0.71
C ASN A 123 -0.05 13.21 0.95
N PRO A 124 -0.37 13.70 2.16
CA PRO A 124 -1.69 14.26 2.47
C PRO A 124 -2.03 15.51 1.67
N ASP A 125 -1.04 16.21 1.11
CA ASP A 125 -1.21 17.41 0.30
C ASP A 125 -1.29 17.12 -1.21
N SER A 126 -1.35 15.84 -1.62
CA SER A 126 -1.40 15.41 -3.02
C SER A 126 -2.43 14.32 -3.26
N MET A 127 -3.16 14.42 -4.37
CA MET A 127 -4.14 13.40 -4.78
C MET A 127 -3.53 12.20 -5.52
N THR A 128 -2.25 12.28 -5.91
CA THR A 128 -1.63 11.28 -6.80
C THR A 128 -0.27 10.79 -6.31
N ASP A 129 0.23 11.34 -5.21
CA ASP A 129 1.54 10.97 -4.66
C ASP A 129 1.35 9.94 -3.53
N SER A 130 1.37 8.67 -3.91
CA SER A 130 1.21 7.54 -3.01
C SER A 130 1.92 6.31 -3.55
N ALA A 131 2.39 5.42 -2.70
CA ALA A 131 2.99 4.14 -3.07
C ALA A 131 2.50 3.01 -2.15
N ALA A 132 2.70 1.76 -2.54
CA ALA A 132 2.48 0.64 -1.64
C ALA A 132 3.41 0.77 -0.42
N PHE A 133 2.90 0.38 0.74
CA PHE A 133 3.65 0.29 1.98
C PHE A 133 3.40 -1.09 2.59
N ILE A 134 4.38 -1.98 2.51
CA ILE A 134 4.20 -3.40 2.82
C ILE A 134 5.21 -3.80 3.88
N VAL A 135 4.74 -4.39 4.96
CA VAL A 135 5.58 -4.84 6.07
C VAL A 135 5.59 -6.37 6.09
N VAL A 136 6.77 -6.93 5.89
CA VAL A 136 7.01 -8.37 5.90
C VAL A 136 7.87 -8.72 7.10
N PRO A 137 7.32 -9.36 8.14
CA PRO A 137 8.10 -9.80 9.28
C PRO A 137 9.19 -10.79 8.91
N LYS A 138 10.23 -10.89 9.74
CA LYS A 138 11.26 -11.93 9.66
C LYS A 138 10.61 -13.32 9.70
N GLY A 139 11.11 -14.23 8.87
CA GLY A 139 10.55 -15.57 8.75
C GLY A 139 9.27 -15.67 7.89
N VAL A 140 8.72 -14.55 7.42
CA VAL A 140 7.61 -14.52 6.46
C VAL A 140 8.15 -14.35 5.03
N ALA A 141 7.52 -15.05 4.09
CA ALA A 141 7.87 -14.99 2.68
C ALA A 141 7.51 -13.62 2.07
N ASP A 142 8.40 -13.07 1.26
CA ASP A 142 8.11 -11.89 0.46
C ASP A 142 6.93 -12.16 -0.51
N PRO A 143 5.92 -11.28 -0.59
CA PRO A 143 4.72 -11.53 -1.40
C PRO A 143 4.97 -11.48 -2.92
N PHE A 144 6.11 -10.98 -3.38
CA PHE A 144 6.47 -10.88 -4.81
C PHE A 144 7.60 -11.83 -5.19
N LEU A 145 8.64 -11.96 -4.35
CA LEU A 145 9.79 -12.81 -4.60
C LEU A 145 9.63 -14.24 -4.03
N GLY A 146 8.75 -14.42 -3.05
CA GLY A 146 8.56 -15.69 -2.34
C GLY A 146 9.69 -16.06 -1.37
N GLU A 147 10.70 -15.20 -1.23
CA GLU A 147 11.88 -15.46 -0.40
C GLU A 147 11.59 -15.19 1.08
N VAL A 148 12.11 -16.06 1.95
CA VAL A 148 11.99 -15.90 3.41
C VAL A 148 13.26 -15.27 3.96
N GLY A 149 13.16 -14.02 4.40
CA GLY A 149 14.28 -13.28 5.00
C GLY A 149 14.39 -13.46 6.51
N THR A 150 15.59 -13.21 7.05
CA THR A 150 15.89 -13.32 8.49
C THR A 150 15.63 -12.03 9.28
N ASN A 151 15.37 -10.92 8.58
CA ASN A 151 15.05 -9.62 9.15
C ASN A 151 13.65 -9.18 8.72
N ASP A 152 13.05 -8.31 9.52
CA ASP A 152 11.85 -7.58 9.11
C ASP A 152 12.19 -6.69 7.91
N ARG A 153 11.28 -6.64 6.94
CA ARG A 153 11.45 -5.92 5.68
C ARG A 153 10.29 -4.96 5.50
N LEU A 154 10.62 -3.72 5.16
CA LEU A 154 9.67 -2.72 4.71
C LEU A 154 9.85 -2.54 3.20
N ILE A 155 8.80 -2.78 2.43
CA ILE A 155 8.80 -2.64 0.97
C ILE A 155 7.93 -1.43 0.62
N VAL A 156 8.50 -0.47 -0.09
CA VAL A 156 7.80 0.75 -0.50
C VAL A 156 8.04 0.99 -1.99
N GLY A 157 6.96 1.10 -2.77
CA GLY A 157 7.09 1.34 -4.21
C GLY A 157 5.80 1.17 -5.00
N GLN A 158 5.89 1.36 -6.32
CA GLN A 158 4.76 1.31 -7.26
C GLN A 158 4.56 -0.06 -7.92
N CYS A 159 5.51 -0.98 -7.77
CA CYS A 159 5.51 -2.29 -8.42
C CYS A 159 6.33 -3.30 -7.60
N GLY A 160 6.17 -4.58 -7.95
CA GLY A 160 6.81 -5.69 -7.22
C GLY A 160 8.34 -5.68 -7.22
N SER A 161 9.00 -4.97 -8.15
CA SER A 161 10.47 -4.85 -8.13
C SER A 161 10.99 -4.07 -6.91
N ALA A 162 10.12 -3.36 -6.16
CA ALA A 162 10.49 -2.76 -4.89
C ALA A 162 10.95 -3.82 -3.85
N SER A 163 10.51 -5.07 -3.98
CA SER A 163 10.98 -6.18 -3.14
C SER A 163 12.44 -6.55 -3.35
N GLU A 164 13.07 -6.12 -4.45
CA GLU A 164 14.51 -6.33 -4.69
C GLU A 164 15.37 -5.39 -3.83
N HIS A 165 14.78 -4.29 -3.34
CA HIS A 165 15.46 -3.27 -2.53
C HIS A 165 14.65 -2.95 -1.26
N PRO A 166 14.38 -3.94 -0.39
CA PRO A 166 13.61 -3.70 0.83
C PRO A 166 14.42 -2.84 1.80
N PHE A 167 13.70 -2.07 2.62
CA PHE A 167 14.27 -1.33 3.72
C PHE A 167 14.35 -2.23 4.96
N PHE A 168 15.42 -2.06 5.74
CA PHE A 168 15.65 -2.76 7.01
C PHE A 168 15.79 -1.77 8.15
N LYS A 169 15.31 -2.13 9.33
CA LYS A 169 15.37 -1.30 10.53
C LYS A 169 16.81 -1.18 11.05
N HIS A 170 17.23 0.03 11.40
CA HIS A 170 18.53 0.32 12.01
C HIS A 170 18.56 0.15 13.53
#